data_AF-A0A7X7KJG8-F1
#
_entry.id   AF-A0A7X7KJG8-F1
#
_cell.length_a   1.000
_cell.length_b   1.000
_cell.length_c   1.000
_cell.angle_alpha   90.00
_cell.angle_beta   90.00
_cell.angle_gamma   90.00
#
_symmetry.space_group_name_H-M   'P 1'
#
loop_
_entity.id
_entity.type
_entity.pdbx_description
1 polymer ?
#
loop_
_entity_poly.entity_id
_entity_poly.type
_entity_poly.pdbx_seq_one_letter_code
_entity_poly.pdbx_strand_id
1 'polypeptide(L)'
;KSFKPETFHPHADRLIETVRRYAPQAEIVIHQTWAYRDDHGFFGQPDLNPDTMYRGLRAAYDGLAQQYGLRQIPSGDAMEAARRDPDWGRFVPDPDFDPAKAVRPALPKERRSLHGGYGWRRDRKTGEYRLGNDAIHANRYGDYLLGCVWFEFLFRQSALGIGFLPEGIDAADAAILQRIAHRVVSEGQRPEPAP
;
A
#
# COMPACT_ATOMS: atom_id res chain seq x y z
N LYS A 1 7.93 13.67 -1.42
CA LYS A 1 6.77 12.96 -0.81
C LYS A 1 6.01 12.33 -1.96
N SER A 2 5.73 11.03 -1.95
CA SER A 2 5.24 10.34 -3.16
C SER A 2 3.91 10.87 -3.73
N PHE A 3 3.07 11.50 -2.91
CA PHE A 3 1.80 12.12 -3.34
C PHE A 3 1.93 13.53 -3.94
N LYS A 4 3.15 14.01 -4.15
CA LYS A 4 3.47 15.35 -4.66
C LYS A 4 4.26 15.25 -5.97
N PRO A 5 3.64 15.52 -7.14
CA PRO A 5 4.30 15.38 -8.45
C PRO A 5 5.61 16.16 -8.54
N GLU A 6 5.66 17.36 -7.94
CA GLU A 6 6.84 18.23 -7.97
C GLU A 6 8.07 17.61 -7.28
N THR A 7 7.87 16.60 -6.42
CA THR A 7 8.97 15.95 -5.72
C THR A 7 9.61 14.79 -6.49
N PHE A 8 9.06 14.44 -7.65
CA PHE A 8 9.64 13.41 -8.51
C PHE A 8 10.82 13.98 -9.31
N HIS A 9 10.71 15.25 -9.71
CA HIS A 9 11.72 15.94 -10.49
C HIS A 9 12.75 16.64 -9.58
N PRO A 10 14.06 16.63 -9.92
CA PRO A 10 14.67 16.02 -11.11
C PRO A 10 15.10 14.56 -10.89
N HIS A 11 14.75 13.94 -9.76
CA HIS A 11 15.33 12.68 -9.32
C HIS A 11 14.89 11.46 -10.15
N ALA A 12 13.58 11.36 -10.46
CA ALA A 12 13.04 10.33 -11.33
C ALA A 12 13.64 10.45 -12.74
N ASP A 13 13.77 11.67 -13.25
CA ASP A 13 14.32 11.96 -14.58
C ASP A 13 15.73 11.41 -14.72
N ARG A 14 16.59 11.77 -13.76
CA ARG A 14 17.98 11.30 -13.71
C ARG A 14 18.06 9.78 -13.59
N LEU A 15 17.18 9.16 -12.80
CA LEU A 15 17.15 7.71 -12.66
C LEU A 15 16.75 7.03 -13.97
N ILE A 16 15.69 7.51 -14.62
CA ILE A 16 15.21 6.97 -15.91
C ILE A 16 16.28 7.14 -16.99
N GLU A 17 16.91 8.31 -17.09
CA GLU A 17 18.01 8.56 -18.01
C GLU A 17 19.20 7.64 -17.74
N THR A 18 19.54 7.41 -16.46
CA THR A 18 20.62 6.53 -16.06
C THR A 18 20.33 5.08 -16.47
N VAL A 19 19.12 4.57 -16.20
CA VAL A 19 18.75 3.21 -16.61
C VAL A 19 18.78 3.08 -18.13
N ARG A 20 18.22 4.03 -18.88
CA ARG A 20 18.25 4.02 -20.35
C ARG A 20 19.67 4.05 -20.91
N ARG A 21 20.60 4.74 -20.24
CA ARG A 21 22.01 4.80 -20.65
C ARG A 21 22.76 3.49 -20.43
N TYR A 22 22.60 2.88 -19.25
CA TYR A 22 23.43 1.74 -18.84
C TYR A 22 22.77 0.37 -19.05
N ALA A 23 21.45 0.33 -19.20
CA ALA A 23 20.68 -0.89 -19.46
C ALA A 23 19.54 -0.59 -20.46
N PRO A 24 19.83 -0.18 -21.70
CA PRO A 24 18.81 0.17 -22.69
C PRO A 24 17.87 -0.98 -23.04
N GLN A 25 18.27 -2.23 -22.80
CA GLN A 25 17.44 -3.42 -22.97
C GLN A 25 16.42 -3.63 -21.84
N ALA A 26 16.57 -2.94 -20.71
CA ALA A 26 15.66 -3.09 -19.58
C ALA A 26 14.39 -2.28 -19.81
N GLU A 27 13.25 -2.89 -19.50
CA GLU A 27 12.01 -2.15 -19.38
C GLU A 27 11.98 -1.39 -18.05
N ILE A 28 11.56 -0.13 -18.09
CA ILE A 28 11.30 0.68 -16.90
C ILE A 28 9.80 0.64 -16.62
N VAL A 29 9.45 0.14 -15.44
CA VAL A 29 8.08 0.17 -14.91
C VAL A 29 8.07 0.98 -13.62
N ILE A 30 6.96 1.65 -13.35
CA ILE A 30 6.79 2.43 -12.12
C ILE A 30 5.83 1.74 -11.16
N HIS A 31 6.23 1.60 -9.91
CA HIS A 31 5.38 1.06 -8.85
C HIS A 31 4.66 2.20 -8.13
N GLN A 32 3.35 2.28 -8.33
CA GLN A 32 2.50 3.24 -7.65
C GLN A 32 2.30 2.83 -6.19
N THR A 33 2.72 3.67 -5.25
CA THR A 33 2.54 3.40 -3.81
C THR A 33 1.13 3.78 -3.32
N TRP A 34 0.83 3.46 -2.07
CA TRP A 34 -0.48 3.63 -1.43
C TRP A 34 -0.51 4.77 -0.39
N ALA A 35 -1.73 5.19 -0.03
CA ALA A 35 -1.96 6.11 1.08
C ALA A 35 -1.71 5.41 2.42
N TYR A 36 -1.36 6.20 3.44
CA TYR A 36 -1.22 5.67 4.81
C TYR A 36 -2.58 5.29 5.41
N ARG A 37 -2.57 4.53 6.50
CA ARG A 37 -3.79 4.08 7.20
C ARG A 37 -4.60 5.27 7.75
N ASP A 38 -5.91 5.10 7.83
CA ASP A 38 -6.88 6.16 8.17
C ASP A 38 -6.59 6.90 9.49
N ASP A 39 -5.94 6.25 10.46
CA ASP A 39 -5.60 6.79 11.78
C ASP A 39 -4.16 7.31 11.90
N HIS A 40 -3.41 7.37 10.79
CA HIS A 40 -2.01 7.79 10.82
C HIS A 40 -1.88 9.27 11.23
N GLY A 41 -1.05 9.57 12.24
CA GLY A 41 -0.91 10.94 12.80
C GLY A 41 -0.44 12.03 11.82
N PHE A 42 0.09 11.65 10.66
CA PHE A 42 0.39 12.57 9.55
C PHE A 42 -0.85 13.29 9.01
N PHE A 43 -2.03 12.71 9.20
CA PHE A 43 -3.33 13.24 8.76
C PHE A 43 -3.99 14.20 9.76
N GLY A 44 -3.30 14.58 10.85
CA GLY A 44 -3.76 15.65 11.75
C GLY A 44 -3.69 17.07 11.14
N GLN A 45 -3.54 17.19 9.83
CA GLN A 45 -3.51 18.45 9.08
C GLN A 45 -4.85 18.64 8.36
N PRO A 46 -5.39 19.87 8.24
CA PRO A 46 -6.76 20.12 7.77
C PRO A 46 -7.09 19.48 6.40
N ASP A 47 -6.10 19.41 5.50
CA ASP A 47 -6.32 19.05 4.09
C ASP A 47 -5.66 17.73 3.67
N LEU A 48 -5.08 16.98 4.62
CA LEU A 48 -4.37 15.74 4.32
C LEU A 48 -5.00 14.56 5.04
N ASN A 49 -5.59 13.65 4.27
CA ASN A 49 -6.20 12.41 4.74
C ASN A 49 -5.88 11.28 3.71
N PRO A 50 -6.31 10.04 3.94
CA PRO A 50 -6.05 8.95 3.00
C PRO A 50 -6.54 9.25 1.57
N ASP A 51 -7.72 9.86 1.43
CA ASP A 51 -8.31 10.17 0.13
C ASP A 51 -7.51 11.25 -0.63
N THR A 52 -7.14 12.35 0.04
CA THR A 52 -6.35 13.41 -0.59
C THR A 52 -4.91 12.94 -0.87
N MET A 53 -4.36 12.07 -0.03
CA MET A 53 -3.08 11.42 -0.30
C MET A 53 -3.15 10.47 -1.49
N TYR A 54 -4.19 9.63 -1.58
CA TYR A 54 -4.43 8.75 -2.73
C TYR A 54 -4.59 9.55 -4.03
N ARG A 55 -5.37 10.63 -4.01
CA ARG A 55 -5.52 11.55 -5.16
C ARG A 55 -4.17 12.13 -5.60
N GLY A 56 -3.34 12.57 -4.66
CA GLY A 56 -2.00 13.07 -4.96
C GLY A 56 -1.07 11.99 -5.54
N LEU A 57 -1.13 10.77 -4.99
CA LEU A 57 -0.41 9.61 -5.53
C LEU A 57 -0.85 9.33 -6.97
N ARG A 58 -2.15 9.24 -7.23
CA ARG A 58 -2.72 9.08 -8.57
C ARG A 58 -2.17 10.08 -9.56
N ALA A 59 -2.28 11.37 -9.25
CA ALA A 59 -1.80 12.43 -10.13
C ALA A 59 -0.28 12.34 -10.38
N ALA A 60 0.52 12.09 -9.33
CA ALA A 60 1.97 12.03 -9.44
C ALA A 60 2.46 10.84 -10.29
N TYR A 61 1.92 9.65 -10.02
CA TYR A 61 2.30 8.43 -10.72
C TYR A 61 1.77 8.39 -12.16
N ASP A 62 0.49 8.74 -12.38
CA ASP A 62 -0.09 8.80 -13.73
C ASP A 62 0.64 9.84 -14.59
N GLY A 63 0.98 11.01 -14.01
CA GLY A 63 1.75 12.06 -14.69
C GLY A 63 3.16 11.61 -15.09
N LEU A 64 3.91 10.98 -14.19
CA LEU A 64 5.26 10.49 -14.50
C LEU A 64 5.22 9.35 -15.52
N ALA A 65 4.25 8.42 -15.38
CA ALA A 65 4.05 7.33 -16.33
C ALA A 65 3.74 7.86 -17.74
N GLN A 66 2.84 8.84 -17.85
CA GLN A 66 2.51 9.49 -19.12
C GLN A 66 3.72 10.22 -19.73
N GLN A 67 4.45 11.00 -18.93
CA GLN A 67 5.61 11.77 -19.40
C GLN A 67 6.69 10.88 -20.02
N TYR A 68 6.96 9.72 -19.43
CA TYR A 68 8.05 8.84 -19.83
C TYR A 68 7.62 7.60 -20.62
N GLY A 69 6.32 7.40 -20.83
CA GLY A 69 5.76 6.21 -21.49
C GLY A 69 5.98 4.93 -20.71
N LEU A 70 5.86 4.98 -19.37
CA LEU A 70 6.11 3.84 -18.48
C LEU A 70 4.83 3.05 -18.23
N ARG A 71 4.95 1.72 -18.14
CA ARG A 71 3.89 0.92 -17.54
C ARG A 71 3.89 1.11 -16.02
N GLN A 72 2.71 1.07 -15.42
CA GLN A 72 2.51 1.28 -13.99
C GLN A 72 1.98 0.02 -13.32
N ILE A 73 2.62 -0.40 -12.23
CA ILE A 73 2.11 -1.42 -11.31
C ILE A 73 1.13 -0.72 -10.36
N PRO A 74 -0.19 -1.02 -10.42
CA PRO A 74 -1.25 -0.24 -9.77
C PRO A 74 -1.45 -0.65 -8.29
N SER A 75 -0.36 -0.72 -7.53
CA SER A 75 -0.39 -1.18 -6.13
C SER A 75 -1.14 -0.22 -5.20
N GLY A 76 -1.02 1.09 -5.43
CA GLY A 76 -1.81 2.11 -4.74
C GLY A 76 -3.30 1.97 -5.01
N ASP A 77 -3.68 1.73 -6.26
CA ASP A 77 -5.08 1.48 -6.66
C ASP A 77 -5.64 0.23 -5.99
N ALA A 78 -4.87 -0.85 -5.88
CA ALA A 78 -5.29 -2.08 -5.20
C ALA A 78 -5.49 -1.89 -3.70
N MET A 79 -4.56 -1.21 -3.02
CA MET A 79 -4.69 -0.90 -1.59
C MET A 79 -5.93 -0.03 -1.33
N GLU A 80 -6.19 0.95 -2.20
CA GLU A 80 -7.38 1.79 -2.09
C GLU A 80 -8.67 1.03 -2.42
N ALA A 81 -8.65 0.15 -3.43
CA ALA A 81 -9.78 -0.70 -3.76
C ALA A 81 -10.14 -1.60 -2.57
N ALA A 82 -9.15 -2.23 -1.94
CA ALA A 82 -9.37 -3.05 -0.75
C ALA A 82 -9.85 -2.24 0.46
N ARG A 83 -9.34 -1.02 0.67
CA ARG A 83 -9.82 -0.12 1.73
C ARG A 83 -11.33 0.19 1.60
N ARG A 84 -11.84 0.23 0.37
CA ARG A 84 -13.24 0.54 0.04
C ARG A 84 -14.10 -0.70 -0.24
N ASP A 85 -13.51 -1.89 -0.33
CA ASP A 85 -14.22 -3.11 -0.70
C ASP A 85 -15.11 -3.59 0.47
N PRO A 86 -16.43 -3.79 0.24
CA PRO A 86 -17.35 -4.18 1.31
C PRO A 86 -17.10 -5.59 1.84
N ASP A 87 -16.56 -6.51 1.03
CA ASP A 87 -16.29 -7.88 1.47
C ASP A 87 -15.00 -7.94 2.30
N TRP A 88 -13.99 -7.13 1.96
CA TRP A 88 -12.82 -6.96 2.82
C TRP A 88 -13.19 -6.29 4.13
N GLY A 89 -13.98 -5.23 4.06
CA GLY A 89 -14.47 -4.48 5.20
C GLY A 89 -13.54 -3.34 5.62
N ARG A 90 -14.10 -2.40 6.38
CA ARG A 90 -13.42 -1.18 6.80
C ARG A 90 -12.51 -1.44 8.00
N PHE A 91 -11.30 -0.89 7.97
CA PHE A 91 -10.45 -0.79 9.15
C PHE A 91 -11.08 0.17 10.18
N VAL A 92 -11.17 -0.27 11.43
CA VAL A 92 -11.63 0.54 12.56
C VAL A 92 -10.59 0.41 13.67
N PRO A 93 -10.00 1.51 14.16
CA PRO A 93 -9.14 1.49 15.34
C PRO A 93 -9.85 0.89 16.54
N ASP A 94 -9.12 0.18 17.39
CA ASP A 94 -9.67 -0.35 18.63
C ASP A 94 -10.03 0.82 19.58
N PRO A 95 -11.32 1.07 19.87
CA PRO A 95 -11.73 2.22 20.68
C PRO A 95 -11.29 2.11 22.14
N ASP A 96 -10.99 0.90 22.62
CA ASP A 96 -10.62 0.63 24.01
C ASP A 96 -9.09 0.65 24.22
N PHE A 97 -8.31 0.84 23.16
CA PHE A 97 -6.85 0.83 23.24
C PHE A 97 -6.27 2.24 23.38
N ASP A 98 -5.75 2.55 24.57
CA ASP A 98 -4.99 3.77 24.83
C ASP A 98 -3.47 3.50 24.71
N PRO A 99 -2.81 3.93 23.61
CA PRO A 99 -1.39 3.65 23.40
C PRO A 99 -0.48 4.32 24.43
N ALA A 100 -0.92 5.40 25.09
CA ALA A 100 -0.14 6.08 26.12
C ALA A 100 -0.13 5.32 27.45
N LYS A 101 -1.11 4.43 27.66
CA LYS A 101 -1.25 3.60 28.88
C LYS A 101 -0.95 2.12 28.63
N ALA A 102 -0.62 1.74 27.40
CA ALA A 102 -0.40 0.36 27.02
C ALA A 102 0.78 -0.25 27.81
N VAL A 103 0.59 -1.46 28.32
CA VAL A 103 1.62 -2.25 29.02
C VAL A 103 1.88 -3.54 28.25
N ARG A 104 3.15 -3.86 27.99
CA ARG A 104 3.52 -5.10 27.28
C ARG A 104 2.98 -6.33 28.03
N PRO A 105 2.39 -7.32 27.32
CA PRO A 105 2.35 -7.50 25.87
C PRO A 105 1.07 -6.99 25.17
N ALA A 106 0.26 -6.16 25.82
CA ALA A 106 -1.01 -5.71 25.26
C ALA A 106 -0.83 -4.98 23.91
N LEU A 107 -1.72 -5.28 22.97
CA LEU A 107 -1.83 -4.70 21.64
C LEU A 107 -3.33 -4.56 21.31
N PRO A 108 -3.73 -3.61 20.43
CA PRO A 108 -5.12 -3.44 20.08
C PRO A 108 -5.66 -4.62 19.28
N LYS A 109 -6.97 -4.83 19.35
CA LYS A 109 -7.70 -5.86 18.61
C LYS A 109 -8.20 -5.30 17.27
N GLU A 110 -7.27 -4.82 16.47
CA GLU A 110 -7.55 -4.27 15.13
C GLU A 110 -7.78 -5.39 14.10
N ARG A 111 -8.72 -5.17 13.17
CA ARG A 111 -8.99 -6.06 12.03
C ARG A 111 -9.09 -5.26 10.74
N ARG A 112 -8.99 -5.97 9.60
CA ARG A 112 -9.14 -5.42 8.23
C ARG A 112 -8.12 -4.33 7.84
N SER A 113 -7.08 -4.13 8.65
CA SER A 113 -5.94 -3.32 8.24
C SER A 113 -5.14 -4.03 7.15
N LEU A 114 -4.74 -3.29 6.12
CA LEU A 114 -3.76 -3.73 5.11
C LEU A 114 -2.35 -3.25 5.46
N HIS A 115 -2.24 -2.34 6.41
CA HIS A 115 -0.98 -1.81 6.90
C HIS A 115 -0.57 -2.55 8.16
N GLY A 116 0.67 -2.32 8.60
CA GLY A 116 1.09 -2.68 9.94
C GLY A 116 0.22 -2.03 11.01
N GLY A 117 0.73 -2.02 12.23
CA GLY A 117 0.02 -1.41 13.34
C GLY A 117 0.90 -1.37 14.56
N TYR A 118 0.27 -1.44 15.71
CA TYR A 118 0.96 -1.42 16.98
C TYR A 118 1.83 -2.67 17.18
N GLY A 119 3.04 -2.45 17.68
CA GLY A 119 3.97 -3.52 18.00
C GLY A 119 5.01 -3.10 19.03
N TRP A 120 5.33 -4.01 19.94
CA TRP A 120 6.43 -3.82 20.87
C TRP A 120 7.76 -4.11 20.17
N ARG A 121 8.72 -3.19 20.30
CA ARG A 121 10.09 -3.35 19.79
C ARG A 121 11.06 -3.18 20.93
N ARG A 122 12.04 -4.09 21.01
CA ARG A 122 13.12 -4.00 21.98
C ARG A 122 14.17 -3.02 21.45
N ASP A 123 14.44 -1.96 22.21
CA ASP A 123 15.57 -1.09 21.96
C ASP A 123 16.87 -1.90 22.09
N ARG A 124 17.72 -1.85 21.06
CA ARG A 124 18.95 -2.66 21.03
C ARG A 124 20.02 -2.16 21.98
N LYS A 125 19.97 -0.89 22.40
CA LYS A 125 20.96 -0.27 23.29
C LYS A 125 20.53 -0.40 24.75
N THR A 126 19.29 -0.06 25.08
CA THR A 126 18.79 -0.05 26.46
C THR A 126 18.17 -1.38 26.86
N GLY A 127 17.74 -2.20 25.90
CA GLY A 127 17.02 -3.45 26.15
C GLY A 127 15.55 -3.24 26.53
N GLU A 128 15.09 -2.00 26.67
CA GLU A 128 13.70 -1.64 26.99
C GLU A 128 12.77 -1.91 25.81
N TYR A 129 11.51 -2.22 26.11
CA TYR A 129 10.48 -2.34 25.07
C TYR A 129 9.75 -1.03 24.90
N ARG A 130 9.57 -0.60 23.65
CA ARG A 130 8.76 0.56 23.28
C ARG A 130 7.65 0.13 22.34
N LEU A 131 6.48 0.73 22.52
CA LEU A 131 5.37 0.57 21.60
C LEU A 131 5.60 1.51 20.40
N GLY A 132 5.56 0.96 19.19
CA GLY A 132 5.52 1.72 17.95
C GLY A 132 4.24 1.41 17.19
N ASN A 133 3.84 2.30 16.28
CA ASN A 133 2.73 2.09 15.36
C ASN A 133 3.23 2.26 13.92
N ASP A 134 3.09 1.23 13.10
CA ASP A 134 3.45 1.26 11.67
C ASP A 134 2.20 1.30 10.80
N ALA A 135 1.62 2.48 10.67
CA ALA A 135 0.44 2.72 9.85
C ALA A 135 0.81 3.11 8.38
N ILE A 136 2.02 2.75 7.92
CA ILE A 136 2.55 3.09 6.59
C ILE A 136 2.86 1.84 5.76
N HIS A 137 3.64 0.90 6.29
CA HIS A 137 4.03 -0.29 5.54
C HIS A 137 2.88 -1.28 5.47
N ALA A 138 2.84 -2.07 4.40
CA ALA A 138 1.90 -3.17 4.27
C ALA A 138 2.16 -4.22 5.37
N ASN A 139 1.08 -4.81 5.90
CA ASN A 139 1.17 -6.04 6.70
C ASN A 139 1.03 -7.26 5.79
N ARG A 140 0.91 -8.46 6.38
CA ARG A 140 0.74 -9.71 5.62
C ARG A 140 -0.40 -9.67 4.58
N TYR A 141 -1.53 -9.04 4.88
CA TYR A 141 -2.67 -8.95 3.98
C TYR A 141 -2.39 -7.97 2.85
N GLY A 142 -1.80 -6.80 3.18
CA GLY A 142 -1.31 -5.86 2.18
C GLY A 142 -0.24 -6.49 1.29
N ASP A 143 0.76 -7.15 1.85
CA ASP A 143 1.83 -7.84 1.13
C ASP A 143 1.26 -8.92 0.19
N TYR A 144 0.25 -9.67 0.63
CA TYR A 144 -0.40 -10.67 -0.21
C TYR A 144 -1.15 -10.04 -1.39
N LEU A 145 -1.94 -9.00 -1.12
CA LEU A 145 -2.64 -8.23 -2.16
C LEU A 145 -1.65 -7.65 -3.18
N LEU A 146 -0.58 -7.02 -2.71
CA LEU A 146 0.47 -6.44 -3.54
C LEU A 146 1.20 -7.53 -4.33
N GLY A 147 1.47 -8.68 -3.72
CA GLY A 147 2.04 -9.85 -4.40
C GLY A 147 1.17 -10.32 -5.57
N CYS A 148 -0.15 -10.38 -5.39
CA CYS A 148 -1.11 -10.71 -6.44
C CYS A 148 -1.08 -9.67 -7.57
N VAL A 149 -1.05 -8.37 -7.24
CA VAL A 149 -0.95 -7.27 -8.22
C VAL A 149 0.32 -7.37 -9.06
N TRP A 150 1.47 -7.57 -8.39
CA TRP A 150 2.75 -7.72 -9.07
C TRP A 150 2.79 -8.97 -9.94
N PHE A 151 2.30 -10.10 -9.44
CA PHE A 151 2.22 -11.34 -10.18
C PHE A 151 1.42 -11.17 -11.47
N GLU A 152 0.20 -10.64 -11.36
CA GLU A 152 -0.68 -10.48 -12.51
C GLU A 152 -0.14 -9.46 -13.51
N PHE A 153 0.45 -8.36 -13.05
CA PHE A 153 1.06 -7.35 -13.91
C PHE A 153 2.28 -7.88 -14.69
N LEU A 154 3.17 -8.62 -14.02
CA LEU A 154 4.43 -9.08 -14.61
C LEU A 154 4.22 -10.31 -15.50
N PHE A 155 3.45 -11.28 -15.02
CA PHE A 155 3.31 -12.57 -15.70
C PHE A 155 2.06 -12.64 -16.58
N ARG A 156 1.15 -11.68 -16.49
CA ARG A 156 -0.14 -11.67 -17.23
C ARG A 156 -0.94 -12.94 -16.98
N GLN A 157 -0.85 -13.45 -15.76
CA GLN A 157 -1.57 -14.63 -15.26
C GLN A 157 -2.56 -14.16 -14.20
N SER A 158 -3.77 -14.72 -14.20
CA SER A 158 -4.77 -14.34 -13.20
C SER A 158 -4.32 -14.72 -11.80
N ALA A 159 -4.47 -13.79 -10.85
CA ALA A 159 -4.27 -14.06 -9.43
C ALA A 159 -5.43 -14.87 -8.81
N LEU A 160 -6.56 -15.00 -9.51
CA LEU A 160 -7.71 -15.77 -9.03
C LEU A 160 -7.34 -17.24 -8.88
N GLY A 161 -7.57 -17.80 -7.71
CA GLY A 161 -7.35 -19.21 -7.44
C GLY A 161 -5.87 -19.58 -7.25
N ILE A 162 -4.97 -18.61 -7.02
CA ILE A 162 -3.61 -18.91 -6.57
C ILE A 162 -3.68 -19.77 -5.31
N GLY A 163 -3.12 -20.98 -5.39
CA GLY A 163 -3.12 -21.95 -4.28
C GLY A 163 -2.10 -21.62 -3.18
N PHE A 164 -1.19 -20.67 -3.41
CA PHE A 164 -0.30 -20.19 -2.38
C PHE A 164 -1.06 -19.32 -1.36
N LEU A 165 -1.04 -19.77 -0.10
CA LEU A 165 -1.66 -19.09 1.03
C LEU A 165 -0.59 -18.79 2.08
N PRO A 166 -0.24 -17.52 2.32
CA PRO A 166 0.70 -17.16 3.38
C PRO A 166 0.20 -17.60 4.77
N GLU A 167 1.13 -17.93 5.65
CA GLU A 167 0.80 -18.26 7.04
C GLU A 167 0.02 -17.12 7.71
N GLY A 168 -1.10 -17.45 8.34
CA GLY A 168 -1.93 -16.48 9.07
C GLY A 168 -2.89 -15.66 8.19
N ILE A 169 -3.08 -16.04 6.93
CA ILE A 169 -4.18 -15.59 6.07
C ILE A 169 -5.07 -16.80 5.79
N ASP A 170 -6.39 -16.67 5.94
CA ASP A 170 -7.31 -17.75 5.59
C ASP A 170 -7.73 -17.69 4.11
N ALA A 171 -8.30 -18.79 3.61
CA ALA A 171 -8.66 -18.91 2.21
C ALA A 171 -9.74 -17.92 1.75
N ALA A 172 -10.62 -17.48 2.65
CA ALA A 172 -11.69 -16.54 2.33
C ALA A 172 -11.14 -15.12 2.15
N ASP A 173 -10.29 -14.68 3.08
CA ASP A 173 -9.58 -13.40 2.98
C ASP A 173 -8.67 -13.37 1.74
N ALA A 174 -7.96 -14.47 1.46
CA ALA A 174 -7.12 -14.58 0.27
C ALA A 174 -7.93 -14.44 -1.03
N ALA A 175 -9.09 -15.11 -1.13
CA ALA A 175 -9.94 -15.02 -2.32
C ALA A 175 -10.44 -13.59 -2.58
N ILE A 176 -10.77 -12.85 -1.52
CA ILE A 176 -11.16 -11.43 -1.62
C ILE A 176 -10.00 -10.59 -2.17
N LEU A 177 -8.80 -10.74 -1.62
CA LEU A 177 -7.62 -9.97 -2.04
C LEU A 177 -7.18 -10.32 -3.47
N GLN A 178 -7.23 -11.60 -3.87
CA GLN A 178 -7.00 -12.03 -5.25
C GLN A 178 -7.97 -11.37 -6.22
N ARG A 179 -9.26 -11.35 -5.88
CA ARG A 179 -10.31 -10.71 -6.70
C ARG A 179 -10.07 -9.21 -6.84
N ILE A 180 -9.70 -8.53 -5.77
CA ILE A 180 -9.39 -7.10 -5.82
C ILE A 180 -8.19 -6.84 -6.72
N ALA A 181 -7.10 -7.60 -6.57
CA ALA A 181 -5.94 -7.49 -7.45
C ALA A 181 -6.32 -7.70 -8.93
N HIS A 182 -7.12 -8.74 -9.23
CA HIS A 182 -7.55 -9.07 -10.59
C HIS A 182 -8.36 -7.94 -11.23
N ARG A 183 -9.34 -7.40 -10.50
CA ARG A 183 -10.16 -6.26 -10.95
C ARG A 183 -9.32 -5.04 -11.29
N VAL A 184 -8.33 -4.73 -10.44
CA VAL A 184 -7.47 -3.57 -10.65
C VAL A 184 -6.52 -3.77 -11.83
N VAL A 185 -5.91 -4.95 -11.97
CA VAL A 185 -4.87 -5.20 -12.97
C VAL A 185 -5.44 -5.58 -14.34
N SER A 186 -6.27 -6.62 -14.40
CA SER A 186 -6.80 -7.15 -15.67
C SER A 186 -8.07 -6.46 -16.15
N GLU A 187 -8.95 -6.05 -15.23
CA GLU A 187 -10.20 -5.38 -15.60
C GLU A 187 -10.08 -3.85 -15.62
N GLY A 188 -8.95 -3.29 -15.16
CA GLY A 188 -8.68 -1.86 -15.13
C GLY A 188 -9.60 -1.07 -14.19
N GLN A 189 -10.24 -1.73 -13.22
CA GLN A 189 -11.17 -1.11 -12.27
C GLN A 189 -10.41 -0.38 -11.17
N ARG A 190 -9.98 0.84 -11.48
CA ARG A 190 -9.26 1.71 -10.56
C ARG A 190 -10.25 2.53 -9.73
N PRO A 191 -10.08 2.68 -8.40
CA PRO A 191 -10.96 3.53 -7.60
C PRO A 191 -10.85 5.00 -8.03
N GLU A 192 -11.99 5.64 -8.25
CA GLU A 192 -12.03 7.08 -8.50
C GLU A 192 -11.54 7.85 -7.26
N PRO A 193 -10.58 8.78 -7.40
CA PRO A 193 -10.16 9.64 -6.30
C PRO A 193 -11.36 10.43 -5.76
N ALA A 194 -11.52 10.47 -4.43
CA ALA A 194 -12.56 11.31 -3.85
C ALA A 194 -12.27 12.79 -4.12
N PRO A 195 -13.31 13.65 -4.23
CA PRO A 195 -13.15 15.09 -4.43
C PRO A 195 -12.39 15.78 -3.29
#